data_AF-A0AAD1KVE6-F1
#
_entry.id   AF-A0AAD1KVE6-F1
#
_cell.length_a   1.000
_cell.length_b   1.000
_cell.length_c   1.000
_cell.angle_alpha   90.00
_cell.angle_beta   90.00
_cell.angle_gamma   90.00
#
_symmetry.space_group_name_H-M   'P 1'
#
loop_
_entity.id
_entity.type
_entity.pdbx_description
1 polymer ?
#
loop_
_entity_poly.entity_id
_entity_poly.type
_entity_poly.pdbx_seq_one_letter_code
_entity_poly.pdbx_strand_id
1 'polypeptide(L)'
;MNLMNLAHNEPVERFPWVEVFRGLAILEVVLHHVTGRFLRELPQGSPEWLLLAGVNRTLHFAVPAFLFMTTLVLGASFYREFRLGRYLRNRALRLLWPYLLWSGIYLLFRYWDTGVFQPERLLHQLLWGKAYFHLYFLVVALELALLLPLFRPFLLRRPHGVWFLLLGAGGTLALYFLNRAYRFLPYPGSFVLWYLPAIALGLYLASRGSLDTAPPFPA
;
A
#
# COMPACT_ATOMS: atom_id res chain seq x y z
N MET A 1 -32.42 1.29 -40.12
CA MET A 1 -31.42 0.43 -39.46
C MET A 1 -30.36 1.36 -38.89
N ASN A 2 -30.38 1.59 -37.58
CA ASN A 2 -29.66 2.71 -36.93
C ASN A 2 -28.26 2.27 -36.49
N LEU A 3 -27.21 2.88 -37.07
CA LEU A 3 -25.79 2.68 -36.72
C LEU A 3 -25.36 3.54 -35.51
N MET A 4 -26.23 3.70 -34.53
CA MET A 4 -25.97 4.41 -33.26
C MET A 4 -25.85 3.40 -32.12
N ASN A 5 -24.83 2.54 -32.18
CA ASN A 5 -24.48 1.66 -31.06
C ASN A 5 -23.03 1.16 -31.17
N LEU A 6 -22.10 2.02 -31.57
CA LEU A 6 -20.68 1.78 -31.28
C LEU A 6 -20.44 2.22 -29.85
N ALA A 7 -20.36 1.21 -28.99
CA ALA A 7 -19.93 1.32 -27.61
C ALA A 7 -18.73 2.27 -27.50
N HIS A 8 -18.96 3.44 -26.89
CA HIS A 8 -17.92 4.18 -26.20
C HIS A 8 -17.50 3.32 -24.99
N ASN A 9 -16.73 2.27 -25.27
CA ASN A 9 -15.76 1.76 -24.32
C ASN A 9 -14.66 2.80 -24.24
N GLU A 10 -14.98 3.95 -23.66
CA GLU A 10 -13.95 4.89 -23.21
C GLU A 10 -13.00 4.05 -22.35
N PRO A 11 -11.72 3.91 -22.75
CA PRO A 11 -10.76 3.19 -21.93
C PRO A 11 -10.81 3.87 -20.57
N VAL A 12 -11.07 3.09 -19.51
CA VAL A 12 -10.97 3.54 -18.12
C VAL A 12 -9.75 4.46 -18.06
N GLU A 13 -9.93 5.76 -17.82
CA GLU A 13 -8.82 6.72 -17.84
C GLU A 13 -7.72 6.20 -16.92
N ARG A 14 -6.71 5.60 -17.54
CA ARG A 14 -5.53 5.08 -16.87
C ARG A 14 -4.53 6.20 -16.99
N PHE A 15 -4.35 6.91 -15.89
CA PHE A 15 -3.28 7.89 -15.75
C PHE A 15 -1.93 7.17 -15.99
N PRO A 16 -1.25 7.36 -17.14
CA PRO A 16 -0.08 6.56 -17.47
C PRO A 16 1.04 6.72 -16.44
N TRP A 17 1.14 7.93 -15.88
CA TRP A 17 2.10 8.25 -14.81
C TRP A 17 1.86 7.42 -13.53
N VAL A 18 0.61 7.03 -13.23
CA VAL A 18 0.29 6.15 -12.08
C VAL A 18 0.92 4.78 -12.27
N GLU A 19 0.81 4.24 -13.48
CA GLU A 19 1.34 2.92 -13.81
C GLU A 19 2.88 2.94 -13.89
N VAL A 20 3.47 4.00 -14.44
CA VAL A 20 4.93 4.22 -14.41
C VAL A 20 5.45 4.29 -12.97
N PHE A 21 4.80 5.10 -12.12
CA PHE A 21 5.19 5.25 -10.73
C PHE A 21 5.08 3.91 -9.96
N ARG A 22 4.02 3.14 -10.19
CA ARG A 22 3.89 1.78 -9.63
C ARG A 22 4.99 0.86 -10.13
N GLY A 23 5.33 0.90 -11.43
CA GLY A 23 6.43 0.14 -12.00
C GLY A 23 7.76 0.44 -11.32
N LEU A 24 8.07 1.72 -11.09
CA LEU A 24 9.27 2.14 -10.34
C LEU A 24 9.25 1.64 -8.89
N ALA A 25 8.10 1.70 -8.21
CA ALA A 25 7.97 1.17 -6.86
C ALA A 25 8.14 -0.37 -6.81
N ILE A 26 7.64 -1.12 -7.82
CA ILE A 26 7.87 -2.57 -7.92
C ILE A 26 9.37 -2.85 -8.12
N LEU A 27 10.03 -2.11 -9.01
CA LEU A 27 11.47 -2.25 -9.24
C LEU A 27 12.27 -1.97 -7.97
N GLU A 28 11.89 -0.94 -7.21
CA GLU A 28 12.47 -0.67 -5.89
C GLU A 28 12.31 -1.88 -4.96
N VAL A 29 11.13 -2.50 -4.87
CA VAL A 29 10.92 -3.66 -3.98
C VAL A 29 11.89 -4.79 -4.31
N VAL A 30 12.04 -5.08 -5.61
CA VAL A 30 12.98 -6.11 -6.07
C VAL A 30 14.40 -5.75 -5.68
N LEU A 31 14.86 -4.53 -5.98
CA LEU A 31 16.20 -4.06 -5.65
C LEU A 31 16.45 -4.05 -4.13
N HIS A 32 15.50 -3.58 -3.33
CA HIS A 32 15.58 -3.55 -1.88
C HIS A 32 15.77 -4.96 -1.30
N HIS A 33 15.01 -5.94 -1.77
CA HIS A 33 15.13 -7.31 -1.27
C HIS A 33 16.39 -8.03 -1.75
N VAL A 34 16.78 -7.82 -3.01
CA VAL A 34 18.02 -8.40 -3.57
C VAL A 34 19.23 -7.82 -2.83
N THR A 35 19.34 -6.50 -2.75
CA THR A 35 20.45 -5.84 -2.04
C THR A 35 20.47 -6.18 -0.56
N GLY A 36 19.29 -6.26 0.08
CA GLY A 36 19.16 -6.69 1.48
C GLY A 36 19.62 -8.13 1.73
N ARG A 37 19.48 -9.03 0.74
CA ARG A 37 20.02 -10.40 0.82
C ARG A 37 21.54 -10.40 0.76
N PHE A 38 22.13 -9.63 -0.14
CA PHE A 38 23.58 -9.52 -0.32
C PHE A 38 24.29 -8.84 0.86
N LEU A 39 23.62 -7.92 1.56
CA LEU A 39 24.15 -7.31 2.78
C LEU A 39 24.49 -8.33 3.89
N ARG A 40 23.89 -9.52 3.85
CA ARG A 40 24.18 -10.60 4.82
C ARG A 40 25.43 -11.39 4.48
N GLU A 41 25.93 -11.27 3.26
CA GLU A 41 27.10 -12.00 2.76
C GLU A 41 28.39 -11.15 2.80
N LEU A 42 28.26 -9.84 3.08
CA LEU A 42 29.39 -8.91 3.16
C LEU A 42 29.81 -8.67 4.62
N PRO A 43 31.13 -8.54 4.91
CA PRO A 43 31.61 -8.16 6.24
C PRO A 43 31.03 -6.82 6.67
N GLN A 44 30.37 -6.79 7.83
CA GLN A 44 29.73 -5.58 8.33
C GLN A 44 30.76 -4.46 8.52
N GLY A 45 30.50 -3.29 7.92
CA GLY A 45 31.38 -2.13 7.99
C GLY A 45 32.47 -2.07 6.91
N SER A 46 32.57 -3.06 6.02
CA SER A 46 33.46 -2.93 4.84
C SER A 46 33.00 -1.81 3.90
N PRO A 47 33.88 -1.27 3.04
CA PRO A 47 33.50 -0.26 2.05
C PRO A 47 32.35 -0.69 1.13
N GLU A 48 32.36 -1.95 0.67
CA GLU A 48 31.33 -2.55 -0.16
C GLU A 48 30.01 -2.67 0.61
N TRP A 49 30.09 -3.07 1.88
CA TRP A 49 28.92 -3.15 2.75
C TRP A 49 28.30 -1.76 2.96
N LEU A 50 29.12 -0.73 3.22
CA LEU A 50 28.64 0.63 3.43
C LEU A 50 27.97 1.21 2.19
N LEU A 51 28.57 0.99 1.01
CA LEU A 51 27.99 1.40 -0.27
C LEU A 51 26.63 0.73 -0.50
N LEU A 52 26.58 -0.60 -0.36
CA LEU A 52 25.36 -1.37 -0.56
C LEU A 52 24.28 -1.03 0.48
N ALA A 53 24.68 -0.80 1.73
CA ALA A 53 23.77 -0.39 2.80
C ALA A 53 23.21 1.01 2.56
N GLY A 54 24.03 1.93 2.03
CA GLY A 54 23.59 3.24 1.59
C GLY A 54 22.49 3.13 0.54
N VAL A 55 22.74 2.37 -0.54
CA VAL A 55 21.77 2.12 -1.61
C VAL A 55 20.50 1.44 -1.07
N ASN A 56 20.64 0.39 -0.25
CA ASN A 56 19.48 -0.33 0.28
C ASN A 56 18.59 0.55 1.17
N ARG A 57 19.18 1.40 2.00
CA ARG A 57 18.43 2.28 2.92
C ARG A 57 17.74 3.43 2.20
N THR A 58 18.28 3.92 1.07
CA THR A 58 17.58 4.91 0.24
C THR A 58 16.42 4.28 -0.52
N LEU A 59 16.55 3.01 -0.92
CA LEU A 59 15.50 2.18 -1.50
C LEU A 59 14.56 1.62 -0.42
N HIS A 60 13.91 2.49 0.35
CA HIS A 60 12.94 2.08 1.38
C HIS A 60 11.67 2.94 1.33
N PHE A 61 11.19 3.22 0.13
CA PHE A 61 10.04 4.08 -0.13
C PHE A 61 8.88 3.38 -0.85
N ALA A 62 9.01 2.13 -1.33
CA ALA A 62 7.93 1.51 -2.11
C ALA A 62 6.61 1.37 -1.36
N VAL A 63 6.63 0.95 -0.08
CA VAL A 63 5.39 0.81 0.70
C VAL A 63 4.63 2.14 0.82
N PRO A 64 5.23 3.24 1.34
CA PRO A 64 4.54 4.52 1.38
C PRO A 64 4.16 5.02 -0.02
N ALA A 65 4.96 4.75 -1.05
CA ALA A 65 4.65 5.09 -2.43
C ALA A 65 3.37 4.40 -2.94
N PHE A 66 3.20 3.08 -2.72
CA PHE A 66 1.97 2.39 -3.10
C PHE A 66 0.74 2.87 -2.33
N LEU A 67 0.89 3.17 -1.04
CA LEU A 67 -0.22 3.65 -0.21
C LEU A 67 -0.64 5.09 -0.61
N PHE A 68 0.33 5.95 -0.90
CA PHE A 68 0.12 7.28 -1.47
C PHE A 68 -0.67 7.19 -2.79
N MET A 69 -0.21 6.36 -3.73
CA MET A 69 -0.89 6.20 -5.02
C MET A 69 -2.30 5.63 -4.88
N THR A 70 -2.47 4.68 -3.95
CA THR A 70 -3.78 4.08 -3.68
C THR A 70 -4.74 5.11 -3.12
N THR A 71 -4.31 5.91 -2.15
CA THR A 71 -5.14 6.96 -1.53
C THR A 71 -5.46 8.10 -2.50
N LEU A 72 -4.52 8.47 -3.36
CA LEU A 72 -4.72 9.46 -4.41
C LEU A 72 -5.78 9.00 -5.43
N VAL A 73 -5.58 7.84 -6.06
CA VAL A 73 -6.47 7.34 -7.11
C VAL A 73 -7.85 6.98 -6.56
N LEU A 74 -7.92 6.32 -5.39
CA LEU A 74 -9.19 5.93 -4.80
C LEU A 74 -9.91 7.09 -4.13
N GLY A 75 -9.18 7.99 -3.49
CA GLY A 75 -9.73 9.23 -2.96
C GLY A 75 -10.40 10.06 -4.05
N ALA A 76 -9.74 10.21 -5.20
CA ALA A 76 -10.33 10.91 -6.34
C ALA A 76 -11.58 10.20 -6.88
N SER A 77 -11.58 8.87 -6.90
CA SER A 77 -12.76 8.09 -7.32
C SER A 77 -14.01 8.29 -6.45
N PHE A 78 -13.86 8.78 -5.21
CA PHE A 78 -14.99 9.02 -4.30
C PHE A 78 -15.85 10.23 -4.66
N TYR A 79 -15.36 11.12 -5.53
CA TYR A 79 -16.14 12.23 -6.10
C TYR A 79 -17.09 11.77 -7.23
N ARG A 80 -16.93 10.52 -7.71
CA ARG A 80 -17.84 9.87 -8.66
C ARG A 80 -18.87 9.02 -7.92
N GLU A 81 -19.76 8.36 -8.66
CA GLU A 81 -20.71 7.39 -8.09
C GLU A 81 -19.99 6.30 -7.28
N PHE A 82 -20.25 6.27 -5.97
CA PHE A 82 -19.62 5.34 -5.04
C PHE A 82 -20.64 4.31 -4.52
N ARG A 83 -20.35 3.02 -4.72
CA ARG A 83 -21.13 1.91 -4.17
C ARG A 83 -20.22 1.04 -3.30
N LEU A 84 -20.45 1.05 -1.98
CA LEU A 84 -19.60 0.37 -1.00
C LEU A 84 -19.46 -1.14 -1.28
N GLY A 85 -20.56 -1.84 -1.58
CA GLY A 85 -20.53 -3.27 -1.87
C GLY A 85 -19.68 -3.62 -3.10
N ARG A 86 -19.80 -2.84 -4.19
CA ARG A 86 -18.97 -3.01 -5.40
C ARG A 86 -17.49 -2.75 -5.08
N TYR A 87 -17.21 -1.70 -4.31
CA TYR A 87 -15.85 -1.36 -3.88
C TYR A 87 -15.22 -2.51 -3.07
N LEU A 88 -15.89 -2.98 -2.01
CA LEU A 88 -15.37 -4.02 -1.13
C LEU A 88 -15.18 -5.35 -1.87
N ARG A 89 -16.13 -5.75 -2.73
CA ARG A 89 -15.98 -6.95 -3.57
C ARG A 89 -14.74 -6.87 -4.46
N ASN A 90 -14.53 -5.73 -5.11
CA ASN A 90 -13.39 -5.53 -5.98
C ASN A 90 -12.05 -5.49 -5.22
N ARG A 91 -12.04 -5.10 -3.95
CA ARG A 91 -10.84 -5.15 -3.08
C ARG A 91 -10.59 -6.56 -2.59
N ALA A 92 -11.63 -7.29 -2.18
CA ALA A 92 -11.51 -8.68 -1.77
C ALA A 92 -10.90 -9.54 -2.89
N LEU A 93 -11.37 -9.40 -4.13
CA LEU A 93 -10.83 -10.15 -5.27
C LEU A 93 -9.38 -9.81 -5.62
N ARG A 94 -8.96 -8.56 -5.40
CA ARG A 94 -7.63 -8.08 -5.80
C ARG A 94 -6.58 -8.10 -4.69
N LEU A 95 -7.00 -8.14 -3.43
CA LEU A 95 -6.12 -8.08 -2.27
C LEU A 95 -6.29 -9.32 -1.39
N LEU A 96 -7.51 -9.59 -0.92
CA LEU A 96 -7.77 -10.69 0.03
C LEU A 96 -7.53 -12.06 -0.60
N TRP A 97 -8.05 -12.27 -1.81
CA TRP A 97 -7.89 -13.56 -2.49
C TRP A 97 -6.42 -13.89 -2.78
N PRO A 98 -5.62 -13.02 -3.44
CA PRO A 98 -4.19 -13.26 -3.61
C PRO A 98 -3.44 -13.43 -2.28
N TYR A 99 -3.82 -12.65 -1.26
CA TYR A 99 -3.21 -12.75 0.07
C TYR A 99 -3.39 -14.13 0.70
N LEU A 100 -4.63 -14.65 0.71
CA LEU A 100 -4.94 -15.96 1.27
C LEU A 100 -4.30 -17.09 0.46
N LEU A 101 -4.35 -16.99 -0.87
CA LEU A 101 -3.72 -17.96 -1.77
C LEU A 101 -2.22 -18.08 -1.49
N TRP A 102 -1.48 -16.96 -1.53
CA TRP A 102 -0.03 -16.98 -1.30
C TRP A 102 0.32 -17.35 0.14
N SER A 103 -0.47 -16.90 1.13
CA SER A 103 -0.27 -17.34 2.52
C SER A 103 -0.37 -18.85 2.64
N GLY A 104 -1.38 -19.47 2.02
CA GLY A 104 -1.54 -20.92 1.98
C GLY A 104 -0.37 -21.63 1.31
N ILE A 105 0.06 -21.14 0.14
CA ILE A 105 1.22 -21.68 -0.59
C ILE A 105 2.49 -21.63 0.28
N TYR A 106 2.80 -20.51 0.92
CA TYR A 106 4.01 -20.38 1.74
C TYR A 106 3.95 -21.21 3.02
N LEU A 107 2.78 -21.35 3.63
CA LEU A 107 2.60 -22.20 4.80
C LEU A 107 2.76 -23.68 4.44
N LEU A 108 2.21 -24.10 3.29
CA LEU A 108 2.39 -25.46 2.77
C LEU A 108 3.85 -25.74 2.42
N PHE A 109 4.52 -24.79 1.76
CA PHE A 109 5.94 -24.91 1.44
C PHE A 109 6.80 -25.03 2.70
N ARG A 110 6.54 -24.22 3.73
CA ARG A 110 7.23 -24.32 5.03
C ARG A 110 7.01 -25.67 5.70
N TYR A 111 5.78 -26.19 5.65
CA TYR A 111 5.46 -27.50 6.18
C TYR A 111 6.20 -28.61 5.43
N TRP A 112 6.26 -28.52 4.10
CA TRP A 112 7.01 -29.46 3.26
C TRP A 112 8.51 -29.47 3.59
N ASP A 113 9.11 -28.29 3.78
CA ASP A 113 10.55 -28.12 4.05
C ASP A 113 10.95 -28.57 5.47
N THR A 114 10.12 -28.25 6.47
CA THR A 114 10.47 -28.45 7.90
C THR A 114 9.75 -29.62 8.56
N GLY A 115 8.65 -30.12 7.99
CA GLY A 115 7.75 -31.08 8.61
C GLY A 115 6.89 -30.51 9.77
N VAL A 116 7.01 -29.21 10.08
CA VAL A 116 6.39 -28.61 11.28
C VAL A 116 5.17 -27.79 10.91
N PHE A 117 4.01 -28.17 11.44
CA PHE A 117 2.76 -27.39 11.35
C PHE A 117 2.42 -26.78 12.71
N GLN A 118 2.21 -25.45 12.74
CA GLN A 118 1.94 -24.66 13.95
C GLN A 118 0.59 -23.95 13.83
N PRO A 119 -0.54 -24.68 13.99
CA PRO A 119 -1.89 -24.11 13.84
C PRO A 119 -2.17 -22.97 14.82
N GLU A 120 -1.59 -23.00 16.02
CA GLU A 120 -1.71 -21.97 17.04
C GLU A 120 -1.16 -20.61 16.58
N ARG A 121 -0.23 -20.61 15.62
CA ARG A 121 0.35 -19.39 15.03
C ARG A 121 -0.36 -18.95 13.77
N LEU A 122 -1.31 -19.74 13.24
CA LEU A 122 -1.94 -19.47 11.95
C LEU A 122 -2.69 -18.13 11.98
N LEU A 123 -3.51 -17.90 13.00
CA LEU A 123 -4.25 -16.65 13.15
C LEU A 123 -3.30 -15.46 13.23
N HIS A 124 -2.25 -15.53 14.05
CA HIS A 124 -1.26 -14.47 14.18
C HIS A 124 -0.54 -14.18 12.85
N GLN A 125 -0.18 -15.23 12.09
CA GLN A 125 0.45 -15.10 10.79
C GLN A 125 -0.47 -14.50 9.73
N LEU A 126 -1.76 -14.84 9.78
CA LEU A 126 -2.76 -14.30 8.86
C LEU A 126 -3.17 -12.87 9.21
N LEU A 127 -3.25 -12.52 10.50
CA LEU A 127 -3.59 -11.16 10.91
C LEU A 127 -2.48 -10.16 10.59
N TRP A 128 -1.21 -10.56 10.70
CA TRP A 128 -0.06 -9.66 10.52
C TRP A 128 0.73 -9.88 9.23
N GLY A 129 0.24 -10.76 8.34
CA GLY A 129 0.91 -11.09 7.08
C GLY A 129 2.30 -11.70 7.27
N LYS A 130 2.47 -12.53 8.30
CA LYS A 130 3.74 -13.20 8.66
C LYS A 130 3.87 -14.63 8.13
N ALA A 131 2.97 -15.05 7.25
CA ALA A 131 3.13 -16.29 6.49
C ALA A 131 4.40 -16.25 5.62
N TYR A 132 4.76 -15.08 5.08
CA TYR A 132 6.04 -14.83 4.41
C TYR A 132 6.42 -13.35 4.48
N PHE A 133 7.70 -13.01 4.35
CA PHE A 133 8.20 -11.70 4.74
C PHE A 133 7.70 -10.52 3.89
N HIS A 134 7.25 -10.75 2.65
CA HIS A 134 6.64 -9.69 1.81
C HIS A 134 5.11 -9.56 2.01
N LEU A 135 4.45 -10.56 2.59
CA LEU A 135 2.98 -10.62 2.60
C LEU A 135 2.32 -9.60 3.54
N TYR A 136 3.08 -9.05 4.49
CA TYR A 136 2.59 -7.99 5.36
C TYR A 136 2.06 -6.78 4.56
N PHE A 137 2.64 -6.48 3.39
CA PHE A 137 2.19 -5.38 2.57
C PHE A 137 0.75 -5.57 2.07
N LEU A 138 0.33 -6.81 1.75
CA LEU A 138 -1.05 -7.07 1.34
C LEU A 138 -2.03 -6.87 2.50
N VAL A 139 -1.62 -7.19 3.74
CA VAL A 139 -2.40 -6.89 4.94
C VAL A 139 -2.54 -5.39 5.14
N VAL A 140 -1.45 -4.62 5.04
CA VAL A 140 -1.50 -3.15 5.11
C VAL A 140 -2.41 -2.57 4.01
N ALA A 141 -2.36 -3.11 2.79
CA ALA A 141 -3.23 -2.70 1.70
C ALA A 141 -4.71 -3.04 1.96
N LEU A 142 -5.00 -4.17 2.62
CA LEU A 142 -6.35 -4.54 3.06
C LEU A 142 -6.86 -3.61 4.14
N GLU A 143 -6.07 -3.33 5.17
CA GLU A 143 -6.39 -2.36 6.22
C GLU A 143 -6.71 -0.98 5.62
N LEU A 144 -5.85 -0.49 4.71
CA LEU A 144 -6.10 0.75 3.99
C LEU A 144 -7.39 0.67 3.18
N ALA A 145 -7.63 -0.42 2.46
CA ALA A 145 -8.83 -0.59 1.65
C ALA A 145 -10.11 -0.53 2.49
N LEU A 146 -10.09 -1.05 3.72
CA LEU A 146 -11.21 -1.00 4.66
C LEU A 146 -11.40 0.39 5.27
N LEU A 147 -10.31 1.10 5.58
CA LEU A 147 -10.37 2.45 6.15
C LEU A 147 -10.76 3.52 5.14
N LEU A 148 -10.38 3.35 3.87
CA LEU A 148 -10.56 4.37 2.82
C LEU A 148 -12.00 4.92 2.71
N PRO A 149 -13.06 4.09 2.66
CA PRO A 149 -14.44 4.58 2.62
C PRO A 149 -14.83 5.49 3.80
N LEU A 150 -14.20 5.33 4.96
CA LEU A 150 -14.47 6.15 6.15
C LEU A 150 -13.99 7.60 5.96
N PHE A 151 -12.99 7.82 5.10
CA PHE A 151 -12.51 9.16 4.75
C PHE A 151 -13.40 9.86 3.71
N ARG A 152 -14.33 9.16 3.04
CA ARG A 152 -15.16 9.74 1.98
C ARG A 152 -15.95 10.99 2.44
N PRO A 153 -16.71 10.97 3.56
CA PRO A 153 -17.44 12.16 4.00
C PRO A 153 -16.52 13.33 4.33
N PHE A 154 -15.30 13.05 4.81
CA PHE A 154 -14.30 14.09 5.08
C PHE A 154 -13.78 14.70 3.77
N LEU A 155 -13.42 13.87 2.80
CA LEU A 155 -12.95 14.33 1.48
C LEU A 155 -13.98 15.17 0.73
N LEU A 156 -15.25 14.75 0.74
CA LEU A 156 -16.33 15.47 0.05
C LEU A 156 -16.52 16.91 0.57
N ARG A 157 -16.12 17.19 1.82
CA ARG A 157 -16.16 18.52 2.42
C ARG A 157 -14.97 19.42 2.03
N ARG A 158 -14.04 18.94 1.22
CA ARG A 158 -12.85 19.68 0.73
C ARG A 158 -12.11 20.42 1.87
N PRO A 159 -11.69 19.71 2.93
CA PRO A 159 -11.18 20.33 4.15
C PRO A 159 -9.88 21.10 3.88
N HIS A 160 -9.57 22.06 4.76
CA HIS A 160 -8.32 22.83 4.69
C HIS A 160 -7.08 21.91 4.81
N GLY A 161 -5.99 22.26 4.12
CA GLY A 161 -4.75 21.46 4.08
C GLY A 161 -4.18 21.11 5.46
N VAL A 162 -4.39 21.99 6.46
CA VAL A 162 -3.95 21.79 7.85
C VAL A 162 -4.46 20.47 8.45
N TRP A 163 -5.67 20.03 8.11
CA TRP A 163 -6.21 18.78 8.65
C TRP A 163 -5.46 17.54 8.15
N PHE A 164 -4.92 17.59 6.93
CA PHE A 164 -4.09 16.52 6.40
C PHE A 164 -2.68 16.54 7.03
N LEU A 165 -2.14 17.72 7.34
CA LEU A 165 -0.90 17.84 8.10
C LEU A 165 -1.05 17.30 9.52
N LEU A 166 -2.15 17.63 10.21
CA LEU A 166 -2.47 17.10 11.53
C LEU A 166 -2.66 15.58 11.49
N LEU A 167 -3.38 15.06 10.48
CA LEU A 167 -3.55 13.63 10.28
C LEU A 167 -2.22 12.91 10.02
N GLY A 168 -1.39 13.47 9.14
CA GLY A 168 -0.10 12.91 8.75
C GLY A 168 0.93 13.01 9.87
N ALA A 169 1.42 14.22 10.15
CA ALA A 169 2.50 14.44 11.11
C ALA A 169 2.02 14.23 12.56
N GLY A 170 0.89 14.84 12.93
CA GLY A 170 0.34 14.72 14.28
C GLY A 170 -0.07 13.29 14.61
N GLY A 171 -0.76 12.62 13.69
CA GLY A 171 -1.16 11.22 13.83
C GLY A 171 0.03 10.26 13.96
N THR A 172 1.08 10.43 13.14
CA THR A 172 2.29 9.60 13.25
C THR A 172 3.01 9.81 14.57
N LEU A 173 3.18 11.06 15.02
CA LEU A 173 3.81 11.35 16.31
C LEU A 173 3.01 10.74 17.46
N ALA A 174 1.69 10.92 17.46
CA ALA A 174 0.81 10.34 18.46
C ALA A 174 0.92 8.80 18.50
N LEU A 175 0.88 8.13 17.35
CA LEU A 175 1.03 6.68 17.27
C LEU A 175 2.41 6.21 17.71
N TYR A 176 3.47 6.93 17.36
CA TYR A 176 4.83 6.63 17.80
C TYR A 176 4.91 6.66 19.33
N PHE A 177 4.46 7.74 19.97
CA PHE A 177 4.50 7.89 21.42
C PHE A 177 3.59 6.88 22.12
N LEU A 178 2.38 6.63 21.60
CA LEU A 178 1.46 5.64 22.15
C LEU A 178 2.05 4.23 22.08
N ASN A 179 2.64 3.85 20.95
CA ASN A 179 3.27 2.54 20.82
C ASN A 179 4.55 2.43 21.67
N ARG A 180 5.29 3.52 21.85
CA ARG A 180 6.44 3.57 22.77
C ARG A 180 6.01 3.35 24.22
N ALA A 181 4.88 3.90 24.63
CA ALA A 181 4.35 3.81 26.00
C ALA A 181 3.70 2.45 26.30
N TYR A 182 2.82 1.98 25.40
CA TYR A 182 1.96 0.80 25.66
C TYR A 182 2.36 -0.46 24.90
N ARG A 183 3.26 -0.35 23.90
CA ARG A 183 3.73 -1.48 23.04
C ARG A 183 2.59 -2.33 22.46
N PHE A 184 1.45 -1.71 22.17
CA PHE A 184 0.23 -2.39 21.73
C PHE A 184 0.30 -2.86 20.27
N LEU A 185 1.19 -2.29 19.45
CA LEU A 185 1.44 -2.74 18.07
C LEU A 185 2.73 -3.56 18.02
N PRO A 186 2.65 -4.90 17.98
CA PRO A 186 3.83 -5.75 17.90
C PRO A 186 4.59 -5.56 16.58
N TYR A 187 3.89 -5.21 15.50
CA TYR A 187 4.47 -4.98 14.17
C TYR A 187 4.02 -3.64 13.59
N PRO A 188 4.65 -2.51 13.97
CA PRO A 188 4.24 -1.20 13.48
C PRO A 188 4.25 -1.09 11.94
N GLY A 189 5.27 -1.66 11.28
CA GLY A 189 5.34 -1.69 9.81
C GLY A 189 4.26 -2.53 9.12
N SER A 190 3.53 -3.37 9.87
CA SER A 190 2.39 -4.14 9.35
C SER A 190 1.05 -3.50 9.67
N PHE A 191 1.05 -2.27 10.17
CA PHE A 191 -0.15 -1.54 10.53
C PHE A 191 -0.27 -0.25 9.69
N VAL A 192 -1.40 -0.06 9.04
CA VAL A 192 -1.62 1.02 8.05
C VAL A 192 -1.40 2.41 8.63
N LEU A 193 -1.71 2.63 9.92
CA LEU A 193 -1.56 3.93 10.54
C LEU A 193 -0.08 4.33 10.75
N TRP A 194 0.86 3.40 10.57
CA TRP A 194 2.29 3.75 10.53
C TRP A 194 2.66 4.58 9.30
N TYR A 195 1.81 4.58 8.27
CA TYR A 195 2.03 5.23 6.99
C TYR A 195 1.14 6.47 6.76
N LEU A 196 0.63 7.06 7.86
CA LEU A 196 -0.25 8.23 7.82
C LEU A 196 0.25 9.41 6.97
N PRO A 197 1.54 9.77 6.91
CA PRO A 197 1.99 10.92 6.11
C PRO A 197 1.76 10.69 4.62
N ALA A 198 2.08 9.50 4.12
CA ALA A 198 1.86 9.13 2.72
C ALA A 198 0.36 9.05 2.39
N ILE A 199 -0.44 8.47 3.29
CA ILE A 199 -1.90 8.38 3.17
C ILE A 199 -2.53 9.77 3.15
N ALA A 200 -2.15 10.64 4.10
CA ALA A 200 -2.69 11.98 4.22
C ALA A 200 -2.33 12.85 3.01
N LEU A 201 -1.11 12.73 2.48
CA LEU A 201 -0.69 13.42 1.26
C LEU A 201 -1.51 12.97 0.04
N GLY A 202 -1.72 11.67 -0.13
CA GLY A 202 -2.53 11.14 -1.24
C GLY A 202 -4.00 11.57 -1.14
N LEU A 203 -4.58 11.52 0.06
CA LEU A 203 -5.93 12.02 0.34
C LEU A 203 -6.04 13.55 0.12
N TYR A 204 -5.02 14.31 0.49
CA TYR A 204 -4.98 15.76 0.27
C TYR A 204 -5.03 16.08 -1.22
N LEU A 205 -4.15 15.48 -2.03
CA LEU A 205 -4.12 15.73 -3.47
C LEU A 205 -5.40 15.26 -4.16
N ALA A 206 -5.94 14.11 -3.75
CA ALA A 206 -7.26 13.66 -4.19
C ALA A 206 -8.34 14.71 -3.91
N SER A 207 -8.30 15.37 -2.74
CA SER A 207 -9.27 16.40 -2.37
C SER A 207 -9.14 17.70 -3.16
N ARG A 208 -8.04 17.90 -3.91
CA ARG A 208 -7.81 19.09 -4.73
C ARG A 208 -8.19 18.90 -6.20
N GLY A 209 -8.60 17.70 -6.62
CA GLY A 209 -9.00 17.44 -8.01
C GLY A 209 -7.81 17.31 -8.97
N SER A 210 -6.63 16.92 -8.47
CA SER A 210 -5.39 16.83 -9.27
C SER A 210 -5.43 15.81 -10.43
N LEU A 211 -6.52 15.05 -10.57
CA LEU A 211 -6.74 14.10 -11.65
C LEU A 211 -7.68 14.64 -12.74
N ASP A 212 -8.45 15.70 -12.46
CA ASP A 212 -9.45 16.26 -13.39
C ASP A 212 -8.82 17.32 -14.33
N THR A 213 -7.57 17.74 -14.08
CA THR A 213 -6.90 18.85 -14.79
C THR A 213 -5.77 18.42 -15.72
N ALA A 214 -5.52 17.12 -15.89
CA ALA A 214 -4.48 16.66 -16.80
C ALA A 214 -5.01 16.69 -18.25
N PRO A 215 -4.41 17.45 -19.17
CA PRO A 215 -4.79 17.35 -20.58
C PRO A 215 -4.56 15.92 -21.06
N PRO A 216 -5.40 15.38 -21.96
CA PRO A 216 -5.08 14.12 -22.62
C PRO A 216 -3.71 14.27 -23.28
N PHE A 217 -2.79 13.36 -22.97
CA PHE A 217 -1.49 13.35 -23.63
C PHE A 217 -1.71 13.19 -25.14
N PRO A 218 -0.99 13.93 -25.99
CA PRO A 218 -1.05 13.72 -27.43
C PRO A 218 -0.65 12.27 -27.72
N ALA A 219 -1.47 11.63 -28.56
CA ALA A 219 -1.28 10.26 -29.04
C ALA A 219 0.01 10.09 -29.85
#